data_AF-A0A8B6GJ29-F1
#
_entry.id   AF-A0A8B6GJ29-F1
#
_cell.length_a   1.000
_cell.length_b   1.000
_cell.length_c   1.000
_cell.angle_alpha   90.00
_cell.angle_beta   90.00
_cell.angle_gamma   90.00
#
_symmetry.space_group_name_H-M   'P 1'
#
loop_
_entity.id
_entity.type
_entity.pdbx_description
1 polymer ?
#
loop_
_entity_poly.entity_id
_entity_poly.type
_entity_poly.pdbx_seq_one_letter_code
_entity_poly.pdbx_strand_id
1 'polypeptide(L)'
;MQLVEPLISSENPLVRRACFLSVAVVAEGCADYIIKKHLQPLLHCVVSGLNDPDQGVRNGALFAMGQFSEHLQPDISKYASEILPLVFQYLGRATNEIDKNPKGLVKSYYALEMFCENLGNGIEPYLQPLMEHLLEVLKIPTTSVKQKQLAISAIGATANAAKTLLKPYFHEIIELFKVYLTAGDEES
;
A
#
# COMPACT_ATOMS: atom_id res chain seq x y z
N MET A 1 24.39 1.38 -4.48
CA MET A 1 23.96 0.64 -5.69
C MET A 1 24.79 -0.61 -5.97
N GLN A 2 26.12 -0.60 -5.83
CA GLN A 2 27.00 -1.76 -6.13
C GLN A 2 26.58 -3.11 -5.51
N LEU A 3 25.96 -3.11 -4.33
CA LEU A 3 25.47 -4.34 -3.68
C LEU A 3 24.02 -4.68 -4.01
N VAL A 4 23.21 -3.70 -4.41
CA VAL A 4 21.76 -3.88 -4.63
C VAL A 4 21.50 -4.43 -6.04
N GLU A 5 22.15 -3.87 -7.06
CA GLU A 5 21.95 -4.27 -8.47
C GLU A 5 22.21 -5.76 -8.74
N PRO A 6 23.31 -6.37 -8.23
CA PRO A 6 23.57 -7.80 -8.44
C PRO A 6 22.56 -8.70 -7.73
N LEU A 7 22.08 -8.28 -6.54
CA LEU A 7 21.15 -9.07 -5.75
C LEU A 7 19.74 -9.05 -6.35
N ILE A 8 19.31 -7.91 -6.90
CA ILE A 8 18.02 -7.80 -7.59
C ILE A 8 18.02 -8.57 -8.91
N SER A 9 19.18 -8.71 -9.57
CA SER A 9 19.31 -9.50 -10.80
C SER A 9 19.62 -10.98 -10.55
N SER A 10 19.61 -11.43 -9.30
CA SER A 10 19.93 -12.83 -8.96
C SER A 10 18.90 -13.79 -9.56
N GLU A 11 19.37 -14.91 -10.12
CA GLU A 11 18.49 -15.99 -10.57
C GLU A 11 17.66 -16.58 -9.42
N ASN A 12 18.18 -16.52 -8.19
CA ASN A 12 17.50 -17.05 -7.02
C ASN A 12 16.44 -16.06 -6.49
N PRO A 13 15.13 -16.40 -6.54
CA PRO A 13 14.08 -15.50 -6.06
C PRO A 13 14.18 -15.20 -4.56
N LEU A 14 14.74 -16.11 -3.75
CA LEU A 14 14.94 -15.86 -2.32
C LEU A 14 15.97 -14.75 -2.08
N VAL A 15 17.00 -14.66 -2.92
CA VAL A 15 18.01 -13.60 -2.86
C VAL A 15 17.40 -12.26 -3.28
N ARG A 16 16.65 -12.24 -4.38
CA ARG A 16 15.93 -11.02 -4.81
C ARG A 16 14.97 -10.52 -3.75
N ARG A 17 14.17 -11.42 -3.17
CA ARG A 17 13.25 -11.11 -2.07
C ARG A 17 14.00 -10.57 -0.85
N ALA A 18 15.08 -11.23 -0.43
CA ALA A 18 15.89 -10.78 0.68
C ALA A 18 16.46 -9.38 0.44
N CYS A 19 16.87 -9.06 -0.80
CA CYS A 19 17.31 -7.72 -1.16
C CYS A 19 16.23 -6.66 -0.87
N PHE A 20 14.99 -6.89 -1.29
CA PHE A 20 13.91 -5.93 -1.02
C PHE A 20 13.62 -5.77 0.47
N LEU A 21 13.59 -6.87 1.23
CA LEU A 21 13.38 -6.79 2.68
C LEU A 21 14.51 -6.03 3.38
N SER A 22 15.76 -6.27 2.99
CA SER A 22 16.92 -5.56 3.55
C SER A 22 16.86 -4.06 3.25
N VAL A 23 16.55 -3.69 2.00
CA VAL A 23 16.43 -2.29 1.59
C VAL A 23 15.28 -1.59 2.34
N ALA A 24 14.17 -2.29 2.59
CA ALA A 24 13.06 -1.77 3.38
C ALA A 24 13.49 -1.39 4.80
N VAL A 25 14.14 -2.30 5.51
CA VAL A 25 14.61 -2.07 6.89
C VAL A 25 15.70 -0.99 6.97
N VAL A 26 16.58 -0.91 5.96
CA VAL A 26 17.59 0.15 5.90
C VAL A 26 16.95 1.54 5.69
N ALA A 27 15.81 1.64 5.00
CA ALA A 27 15.11 2.91 4.82
C ALA A 27 14.63 3.52 6.14
N GLU A 28 14.16 2.70 7.08
CA GLU A 28 13.75 3.15 8.42
C GLU A 28 14.92 3.80 9.19
N GLY A 29 16.10 3.16 9.20
CA GLY A 29 17.25 3.64 9.98
C GLY A 29 18.17 4.63 9.27
N CYS A 30 18.08 4.74 7.93
CA CYS A 30 19.01 5.53 7.11
C CYS A 30 18.31 6.42 6.08
N ALA A 31 17.07 6.85 6.36
CA ALA A 31 16.24 7.66 5.49
C ALA A 31 16.98 8.87 4.89
N ASP A 32 17.62 9.69 5.72
CA ASP A 32 18.36 10.89 5.30
C ASP A 32 19.42 10.60 4.22
N TYR A 33 20.16 9.52 4.38
CA TYR A 33 21.21 9.14 3.43
C TYR A 33 20.59 8.63 2.14
N ILE A 34 19.55 7.79 2.23
CA ILE A 34 18.81 7.28 1.08
C ILE A 34 18.19 8.43 0.29
N ILE A 35 17.46 9.34 0.94
CA ILE A 35 16.85 10.51 0.30
C ILE A 35 17.90 11.31 -0.48
N LYS A 36 19.03 11.63 0.15
CA LYS A 36 20.06 12.49 -0.45
C LYS A 36 20.86 11.83 -1.57
N LYS A 37 21.00 10.50 -1.58
CA LYS A 37 21.97 9.81 -2.46
C LYS A 37 21.37 8.74 -3.36
N HIS A 38 20.27 8.10 -2.95
CA HIS A 38 19.84 6.83 -3.53
C HIS A 38 18.32 6.67 -3.69
N LEU A 39 17.49 7.66 -3.35
CA LEU A 39 16.03 7.55 -3.41
C LEU A 39 15.54 7.08 -4.78
N GLN A 40 15.86 7.83 -5.84
CA GLN A 40 15.36 7.52 -7.18
C GLN A 40 15.86 6.15 -7.69
N PRO A 41 17.16 5.80 -7.62
CA PRO A 41 17.63 4.47 -8.01
C PRO A 41 16.97 3.33 -7.23
N LEU A 42 16.85 3.46 -5.89
CA LEU A 42 16.23 2.42 -5.07
C LEU A 42 14.73 2.32 -5.34
N LEU A 43 14.06 3.44 -5.57
CA LEU A 43 12.65 3.44 -5.93
C LEU A 43 12.41 2.73 -7.27
N HIS A 44 13.22 3.00 -8.31
CA HIS A 44 13.14 2.26 -9.57
C HIS A 44 13.35 0.74 -9.37
N CYS A 45 14.29 0.36 -8.50
CA CYS A 45 14.51 -1.03 -8.14
C CYS A 45 13.27 -1.67 -7.49
N VAL A 46 12.64 -1.00 -6.53
CA VAL A 46 11.41 -1.48 -5.87
C VAL A 46 10.27 -1.59 -6.87
N VAL A 47 10.06 -0.58 -7.72
CA VAL A 47 9.05 -0.57 -8.79
C VAL A 47 9.25 -1.75 -9.76
N SER A 48 10.49 -2.03 -10.16
CA SER A 48 10.81 -3.20 -10.98
C SER A 48 10.42 -4.51 -10.28
N GLY A 49 10.76 -4.63 -9.00
CA GLY A 49 10.44 -5.79 -8.16
C GLY A 49 8.95 -6.08 -8.01
N LEU A 50 8.10 -5.06 -8.14
CA LEU A 50 6.65 -5.26 -8.15
C LEU A 50 6.24 -6.19 -9.30
N ASN A 51 6.90 -6.11 -10.46
CA ASN A 51 6.61 -6.92 -11.65
C ASN A 51 7.40 -8.24 -11.73
N ASP A 52 8.10 -8.65 -10.66
CA ASP A 52 8.88 -9.88 -10.64
C ASP A 52 8.00 -11.12 -10.91
N PRO A 53 8.49 -12.14 -11.65
CA PRO A 53 7.74 -13.37 -11.87
C PRO A 53 7.43 -14.14 -10.57
N ASP A 54 8.28 -14.02 -9.54
CA ASP A 54 8.09 -14.70 -8.26
C ASP A 54 7.20 -13.90 -7.30
N GLN A 55 6.14 -14.53 -6.81
CA GLN A 55 5.19 -13.91 -5.88
C GLN A 55 5.82 -13.47 -4.55
N GLY A 56 6.80 -14.22 -4.05
CA GLY A 56 7.53 -13.87 -2.83
C GLY A 56 8.35 -12.60 -3.01
N VAL A 57 8.97 -12.42 -4.18
CA VAL A 57 9.71 -11.21 -4.55
C VAL A 57 8.78 -10.01 -4.68
N ARG A 58 7.65 -10.15 -5.40
CA ARG A 58 6.64 -9.07 -5.49
C ARG A 58 6.15 -8.62 -4.13
N ASN A 59 5.89 -9.57 -3.24
CA ASN A 59 5.52 -9.30 -1.85
C ASN A 59 6.64 -8.58 -1.08
N GLY A 60 7.92 -8.93 -1.32
CA GLY A 60 9.05 -8.20 -0.75
C GLY A 60 9.12 -6.75 -1.24
N ALA A 61 8.92 -6.53 -2.54
CA ALA A 61 8.88 -5.20 -3.13
C ALA A 61 7.71 -4.34 -2.62
N LEU A 62 6.51 -4.92 -2.45
CA LEU A 62 5.37 -4.21 -1.83
C LEU A 62 5.66 -3.79 -0.39
N PHE A 63 6.32 -4.65 0.40
CA PHE A 63 6.74 -4.29 1.75
C PHE A 63 7.76 -3.14 1.74
N ALA A 64 8.77 -3.22 0.87
CA ALA A 64 9.74 -2.14 0.70
C ALA A 64 9.08 -0.84 0.26
N MET A 65 8.09 -0.92 -0.62
CA MET A 65 7.32 0.24 -1.06
C MET A 65 6.62 0.92 0.11
N GLY A 66 5.90 0.18 0.98
CA GLY A 66 5.25 0.76 2.15
C GLY A 66 6.22 1.39 3.17
N GLN A 67 7.35 0.73 3.43
CA GLN A 67 8.41 1.25 4.28
C GLN A 67 9.04 2.54 3.71
N PHE A 68 9.17 2.59 2.39
CA PHE A 68 9.63 3.79 1.71
C PHE A 68 8.60 4.92 1.82
N SER A 69 7.31 4.62 1.68
CA SER A 69 6.21 5.59 1.88
C SER A 69 6.15 6.16 3.28
N GLU A 70 6.51 5.36 4.28
CA GLU A 70 6.48 5.74 5.68
C GLU A 70 7.70 6.59 6.06
N HIS A 71 8.90 6.16 5.66
CA HIS A 71 10.15 6.72 6.19
C HIS A 71 10.87 7.69 5.24
N LEU A 72 10.60 7.68 3.93
CA LEU A 72 11.30 8.53 2.95
C LEU A 72 10.52 9.81 2.62
N GLN A 73 9.65 10.25 3.54
CA GLN A 73 8.88 11.48 3.43
C GLN A 73 9.74 12.71 3.76
N PRO A 74 9.42 13.90 3.17
CA PRO A 74 8.37 14.14 2.18
C PRO A 74 8.78 13.82 0.74
N ASP A 75 10.05 13.47 0.51
CA ASP A 75 10.65 13.39 -0.83
C ASP A 75 10.03 12.31 -1.71
N ILE A 76 9.64 11.17 -1.14
CA ILE A 76 8.99 10.10 -1.91
C ILE A 76 7.63 10.52 -2.49
N SER A 77 6.90 11.42 -1.83
CA SER A 77 5.60 11.88 -2.32
C SER A 77 5.68 12.61 -3.66
N LYS A 78 6.87 13.09 -4.06
CA LYS A 78 7.13 13.65 -5.41
C LYS A 78 6.97 12.61 -6.53
N TYR A 79 7.04 11.33 -6.21
CA TYR A 79 6.92 10.20 -7.13
C TYR A 79 5.52 9.55 -7.09
N ALA A 80 4.56 10.12 -6.37
CA ALA A 80 3.24 9.54 -6.19
C ALA A 80 2.50 9.24 -7.50
N SER A 81 2.70 10.08 -8.53
CA SER A 81 2.11 9.89 -9.86
C SER A 81 2.58 8.65 -10.58
N GLU A 82 3.79 8.17 -10.27
CA GLU A 82 4.36 6.96 -10.84
C GLU A 82 4.04 5.74 -9.96
N ILE A 83 3.99 5.92 -8.63
CA ILE A 83 3.85 4.84 -7.67
C ILE A 83 2.40 4.41 -7.43
N LEU A 84 1.49 5.36 -7.21
CA LEU A 84 0.11 5.04 -6.83
C LEU A 84 -0.64 4.20 -7.88
N PRO A 85 -0.53 4.47 -9.19
CA PRO A 85 -1.16 3.62 -10.20
C PRO A 85 -0.70 2.16 -10.13
N LEU A 86 0.59 1.94 -9.82
CA LEU A 86 1.14 0.60 -9.64
C LEU A 86 0.57 -0.06 -8.39
N VAL A 87 0.57 0.65 -7.24
CA VAL A 87 -0.01 0.13 -5.99
C VAL A 87 -1.49 -0.24 -6.19
N PHE A 88 -2.27 0.58 -6.89
CA PHE A 88 -3.67 0.28 -7.22
C PHE A 88 -3.81 -0.95 -8.14
N GLN A 89 -2.94 -1.10 -9.14
CA GLN A 89 -2.91 -2.30 -9.97
C GLN A 89 -2.64 -3.56 -9.13
N TYR A 90 -1.70 -3.50 -8.18
CA TYR A 90 -1.41 -4.60 -7.27
C TYR A 90 -2.54 -4.87 -6.28
N LEU A 91 -3.23 -3.84 -5.81
CA LEU A 91 -4.42 -3.97 -4.98
C LEU A 91 -5.51 -4.72 -5.72
N GLY A 92 -5.85 -4.31 -6.95
CA GLY A 92 -6.85 -5.00 -7.77
C GLY A 92 -6.48 -6.46 -8.06
N ARG A 93 -5.22 -6.73 -8.41
CA ARG A 93 -4.73 -8.12 -8.59
C ARG A 93 -4.85 -8.94 -7.30
N ALA A 94 -4.40 -8.39 -6.16
CA ALA A 94 -4.41 -9.11 -4.89
C ALA A 94 -5.83 -9.37 -4.38
N THR A 95 -6.78 -8.46 -4.64
CA THR A 95 -8.20 -8.65 -4.32
C THR A 95 -8.80 -9.82 -5.13
N ASN A 96 -8.43 -9.96 -6.40
CA ASN A 96 -8.88 -11.06 -7.26
C ASN A 96 -8.19 -12.40 -6.98
N GLU A 97 -6.99 -12.38 -6.39
CA GLU A 97 -6.16 -13.56 -6.14
C GLU A 97 -5.98 -13.87 -4.64
N ILE A 98 -6.92 -13.46 -3.80
CA ILE A 98 -6.76 -13.54 -2.34
C ILE A 98 -6.43 -14.97 -1.84
N ASP A 99 -7.05 -16.00 -2.42
CA ASP A 99 -6.83 -17.39 -2.03
C ASP A 99 -5.40 -17.86 -2.37
N LYS A 100 -4.79 -17.26 -3.40
CA LYS A 100 -3.44 -17.58 -3.86
C LYS A 100 -2.37 -16.74 -3.18
N ASN A 101 -2.70 -15.51 -2.78
CA ASN A 101 -1.74 -14.56 -2.22
C ASN A 101 -2.33 -13.67 -1.10
N PRO A 102 -2.77 -14.25 0.04
CA PRO A 102 -3.33 -13.46 1.14
C PRO A 102 -2.28 -12.52 1.75
N LYS A 103 -1.01 -12.92 1.73
CA LYS A 103 0.12 -12.10 2.20
C LYS A 103 0.43 -10.91 1.28
N GLY A 104 0.11 -11.02 0.00
CA GLY A 104 0.26 -9.92 -0.95
C GLY A 104 -0.81 -8.86 -0.74
N LEU A 105 -2.06 -9.30 -0.56
CA LEU A 105 -3.16 -8.39 -0.24
C LEU A 105 -2.85 -7.49 0.96
N VAL A 106 -2.43 -8.08 2.08
CA VAL A 106 -2.08 -7.32 3.30
C VAL A 106 -0.97 -6.29 3.02
N LYS A 107 0.03 -6.64 2.19
CA LYS A 107 1.13 -5.74 1.86
C LYS A 107 0.74 -4.65 0.87
N SER A 108 -0.16 -4.94 -0.07
CA SER A 108 -0.74 -3.94 -0.98
C SER A 108 -1.50 -2.89 -0.18
N TYR A 109 -2.34 -3.32 0.77
CA TYR A 109 -3.05 -2.40 1.66
C TYR A 109 -2.11 -1.62 2.58
N TYR A 110 -1.09 -2.26 3.16
CA TYR A 110 -0.08 -1.54 3.94
C TYR A 110 0.63 -0.45 3.13
N ALA A 111 1.11 -0.77 1.93
CA ALA A 111 1.78 0.22 1.07
C ALA A 111 0.83 1.35 0.65
N LEU A 112 -0.43 1.01 0.37
CA LEU A 112 -1.49 1.98 0.07
C LEU A 112 -1.72 2.93 1.25
N GLU A 113 -1.96 2.38 2.45
CA GLU A 113 -2.20 3.15 3.68
C GLU A 113 -1.08 4.14 3.94
N MET A 114 0.17 3.67 3.94
CA MET A 114 1.33 4.53 4.22
C MET A 114 1.52 5.62 3.16
N PHE A 115 1.22 5.34 1.89
CA PHE A 115 1.23 6.39 0.87
C PHE A 115 0.12 7.41 1.08
N CYS A 116 -1.12 6.93 1.22
CA CYS A 116 -2.30 7.77 1.36
C CYS A 116 -2.15 8.72 2.54
N GLU A 117 -1.75 8.21 3.71
CA GLU A 117 -1.62 8.99 4.93
C GLU A 117 -0.67 10.18 4.79
N ASN A 118 0.38 10.05 3.98
CA ASN A 118 1.43 11.06 3.83
C ASN A 118 1.24 12.00 2.61
N LEU A 119 0.25 11.74 1.75
CA LEU A 119 0.04 12.51 0.51
C LEU A 119 -0.56 13.90 0.74
N GLY A 120 -1.30 14.09 1.82
CA GLY A 120 -2.08 15.32 2.05
C GLY A 120 -2.94 15.68 0.83
N ASN A 121 -2.85 16.92 0.35
CA ASN A 121 -3.61 17.39 -0.82
C ASN A 121 -3.26 16.65 -2.12
N GLY A 122 -2.11 15.97 -2.19
CA GLY A 122 -1.72 15.16 -3.36
C GLY A 122 -2.61 13.94 -3.59
N ILE A 123 -3.48 13.59 -2.63
CA ILE A 123 -4.45 12.49 -2.77
C ILE A 123 -5.58 12.81 -3.75
N GLU A 124 -5.87 14.10 -3.98
CA GLU A 124 -7.06 14.55 -4.74
C GLU A 124 -7.25 13.85 -6.10
N PRO A 125 -6.22 13.68 -6.96
CA PRO A 125 -6.38 13.01 -8.25
C PRO A 125 -6.74 11.52 -8.14
N TYR A 126 -6.49 10.91 -6.98
CA TYR A 126 -6.65 9.48 -6.74
C TYR A 126 -7.84 9.18 -5.83
N LEU A 127 -8.43 10.21 -5.20
CA LEU A 127 -9.40 10.06 -4.13
C LEU A 127 -10.65 9.32 -4.61
N GLN A 128 -11.23 9.73 -5.75
CA GLN A 128 -12.44 9.10 -6.26
C GLN A 128 -12.25 7.60 -6.57
N PRO A 129 -11.31 7.18 -7.44
CA PRO A 129 -11.17 5.75 -7.75
C PRO A 129 -10.77 4.92 -6.52
N LEU A 130 -10.01 5.50 -5.59
CA LEU A 130 -9.65 4.84 -4.34
C LEU A 130 -10.88 4.61 -3.46
N MET A 131 -11.68 5.66 -3.21
CA MET A 131 -12.87 5.55 -2.37
C MET A 131 -13.92 4.62 -2.98
N GLU A 132 -14.13 4.69 -4.30
CA GLU A 132 -15.03 3.77 -5.00
C GLU A 132 -14.64 2.31 -4.76
N HIS A 133 -13.35 1.98 -4.91
CA HIS A 133 -12.84 0.64 -4.66
C HIS A 133 -13.00 0.21 -3.19
N LEU A 134 -12.60 1.06 -2.24
CA LEU A 134 -12.64 0.73 -0.81
C LEU A 134 -14.08 0.54 -0.31
N LEU A 135 -15.03 1.37 -0.76
CA LEU A 135 -16.44 1.25 -0.40
C LEU A 135 -17.08 0.01 -1.04
N GLU A 136 -16.72 -0.32 -2.27
CA GLU A 136 -17.19 -1.55 -2.93
C GLU A 136 -16.76 -2.81 -2.15
N VAL A 137 -15.52 -2.87 -1.68
CA VAL A 137 -15.02 -3.99 -0.85
C VAL A 137 -15.90 -4.20 0.39
N LEU A 138 -16.39 -3.12 1.01
CA LEU A 138 -17.27 -3.20 2.19
C LEU A 138 -18.70 -3.66 1.85
N LYS A 139 -19.22 -3.28 0.67
CA LYS A 139 -20.58 -3.62 0.22
C LYS A 139 -20.74 -5.08 -0.19
N ILE A 140 -19.70 -5.70 -0.74
CA ILE A 140 -19.77 -7.08 -1.23
C ILE A 140 -19.95 -8.05 -0.03
N PRO A 141 -21.08 -8.80 0.05
CA PRO A 141 -21.36 -9.66 1.20
C PRO A 141 -20.35 -10.81 1.37
N THR A 142 -19.81 -11.30 0.26
CA THR A 142 -18.85 -12.42 0.22
C THR A 142 -17.41 -12.01 0.53
N THR A 143 -17.13 -10.70 0.66
CA THR A 143 -15.80 -10.20 1.03
C THR A 143 -15.43 -10.68 2.44
N SER A 144 -14.22 -11.22 2.57
CA SER A 144 -13.72 -11.72 3.86
C SER A 144 -13.62 -10.61 4.92
N VAL A 145 -13.77 -10.98 6.19
CA VAL A 145 -13.58 -10.04 7.33
C VAL A 145 -12.23 -9.35 7.25
N LYS A 146 -11.17 -10.07 6.84
CA LYS A 146 -9.82 -9.51 6.71
C LYS A 146 -9.75 -8.41 5.66
N GLN A 147 -10.36 -8.61 4.49
CA GLN A 147 -10.43 -7.58 3.44
C GLN A 147 -11.20 -6.34 3.92
N LYS A 148 -12.33 -6.55 4.61
CA LYS A 148 -13.12 -5.44 5.15
C LYS A 148 -12.32 -4.64 6.18
N GLN A 149 -11.59 -5.30 7.08
CA GLN A 149 -10.69 -4.63 8.02
C GLN A 149 -9.62 -3.78 7.32
N LEU A 150 -8.97 -4.33 6.29
CA LEU A 150 -7.97 -3.61 5.51
C LEU A 150 -8.58 -2.41 4.77
N ALA A 151 -9.76 -2.57 4.19
CA ALA A 151 -10.47 -1.48 3.53
C ALA A 151 -10.86 -0.36 4.51
N ILE A 152 -11.32 -0.70 5.72
CA ILE A 152 -11.62 0.28 6.78
C ILE A 152 -10.36 1.04 7.18
N SER A 153 -9.22 0.35 7.36
CA SER A 153 -7.93 0.99 7.68
C SER A 153 -7.50 1.97 6.58
N ALA A 154 -7.57 1.54 5.32
CA ALA A 154 -7.26 2.39 4.17
C ALA A 154 -8.21 3.58 4.00
N ILE A 155 -9.50 3.43 4.31
CA ILE A 155 -10.45 4.56 4.37
C ILE A 155 -9.99 5.57 5.44
N GLY A 156 -9.54 5.09 6.61
CA GLY A 156 -9.00 5.95 7.67
C GLY A 156 -7.77 6.74 7.22
N ALA A 157 -6.78 6.06 6.62
CA ALA A 157 -5.57 6.72 6.08
C ALA A 157 -5.93 7.75 4.98
N THR A 158 -6.85 7.38 4.09
CA THR A 158 -7.34 8.27 3.02
C THR A 158 -8.08 9.47 3.59
N ALA A 159 -8.90 9.27 4.62
CA ALA A 159 -9.63 10.34 5.32
C ALA A 159 -8.68 11.35 5.97
N ASN A 160 -7.60 10.87 6.60
CA ASN A 160 -6.59 11.72 7.22
C ASN A 160 -5.94 12.68 6.19
N ALA A 161 -5.65 12.17 4.99
CA ALA A 161 -5.06 12.96 3.91
C ALA A 161 -6.08 13.88 3.22
N ALA A 162 -7.26 13.36 2.88
CA ALA A 162 -8.28 14.05 2.10
C ALA A 162 -8.99 15.16 2.89
N LYS A 163 -9.08 15.05 4.22
CA LYS A 163 -9.73 16.03 5.10
C LYS A 163 -11.12 16.41 4.58
N THR A 164 -11.30 17.68 4.19
CA THR A 164 -12.59 18.19 3.69
C THR A 164 -13.02 17.60 2.35
N LEU A 165 -12.10 17.03 1.58
CA LEU A 165 -12.39 16.33 0.33
C LEU A 165 -13.15 15.02 0.55
N LEU A 166 -13.16 14.49 1.78
CA LEU A 166 -13.91 13.27 2.13
C LEU A 166 -15.43 13.49 2.22
N LYS A 167 -15.89 14.75 2.29
CA LYS A 167 -17.32 15.09 2.48
C LYS A 167 -18.30 14.32 1.58
N PRO A 168 -18.04 14.13 0.27
CA PRO A 168 -18.96 13.39 -0.61
C PRO A 168 -19.18 11.93 -0.21
N TYR A 169 -18.19 11.31 0.45
CA TYR A 169 -18.20 9.90 0.82
C TYR A 169 -18.65 9.67 2.28
N PHE A 170 -18.65 10.73 3.09
CA PHE A 170 -18.81 10.62 4.54
C PHE A 170 -20.10 9.92 4.97
N HIS A 171 -21.23 10.26 4.35
CA HIS A 171 -22.51 9.63 4.68
C HIS A 171 -22.48 8.12 4.44
N GLU A 172 -21.98 7.70 3.28
CA GLU A 172 -21.89 6.29 2.91
C GLU A 172 -20.93 5.51 3.81
N ILE A 173 -19.78 6.10 4.16
CA ILE A 173 -18.83 5.51 5.11
C ILE A 173 -19.53 5.22 6.44
N ILE A 174 -20.27 6.19 6.98
CA ILE A 174 -20.98 6.03 8.26
C ILE A 174 -22.05 4.93 8.17
N GLU A 175 -22.86 4.90 7.10
CA GLU A 175 -23.86 3.84 6.92
C GLU A 175 -23.22 2.44 6.86
N LEU A 176 -22.11 2.29 6.15
CA LEU A 176 -21.38 1.02 6.07
C LEU A 176 -20.73 0.64 7.41
N PHE A 177 -20.28 1.62 8.20
CA PHE A 177 -19.61 1.39 9.48
C PHE A 177 -20.60 1.05 10.60
N LYS A 178 -21.84 1.53 10.55
CA LYS A 178 -22.86 1.29 11.60
C LYS A 178 -22.97 -0.18 12.00
N VAL A 179 -22.98 -1.09 11.02
CA VAL A 179 -23.09 -2.53 11.26
C VAL A 179 -21.98 -3.07 12.18
N TYR A 180 -20.79 -2.47 12.15
CA TYR A 180 -19.65 -2.87 13.01
C TYR A 180 -19.61 -2.11 14.34
N LEU A 181 -20.29 -0.96 14.42
CA LEU A 181 -20.32 -0.10 15.61
C LEU A 181 -21.49 -0.40 16.55
N THR A 182 -22.58 -0.99 16.03
CA THR A 182 -23.79 -1.32 16.81
C THR A 182 -23.89 -2.79 17.19
N ALA A 183 -22.91 -3.62 16.81
CA ALA A 183 -22.91 -5.07 17.06
C ALA A 183 -22.72 -5.47 18.54
N GLY A 184 -22.64 -4.50 19.46
CA GLY A 184 -22.53 -4.74 20.91
C GLY A 184 -23.87 -4.88 21.65
N ASP A 185 -25.01 -4.67 20.99
CA ASP A 185 -26.33 -4.64 21.66
C ASP A 185 -27.17 -5.93 21.48
N GLU A 186 -26.63 -6.98 20.83
CA GLU A 186 -27.33 -8.26 20.60
C GLU A 186 -26.74 -9.47 21.38
N GLU A 187 -26.04 -9.23 22.49
CA GLU A 187 -25.82 -10.26 23.51
C GLU A 187 -26.72 -9.99 24.74
N SER A 188 -27.93 -10.54 24.71
CA SER A 188 -28.84 -10.70 25.87
C SER A 188 -29.66 -11.98 25.72
#